data_AF-A0A327Z0U5-F1
#
_entry.id   AF-A0A327Z0U5-F1
#
_cell.length_a   1.000
_cell.length_b   1.000
_cell.length_c   1.000
_cell.angle_alpha   90.00
_cell.angle_beta   90.00
_cell.angle_gamma   90.00
#
_symmetry.space_group_name_H-M   'P 1'
#
loop_
_entity.id
_entity.type
_entity.pdbx_description
1 polymer ?
#
loop_
_entity_poly.entity_id
_entity_poly.type
_entity_poly.pdbx_seq_one_letter_code
_entity_poly.pdbx_strand_id
1 'polypeptide(L)'
;MRTEEDLSQSLSRRAATAPDGTGMVEQARAGVVRIRHRRRILQGAATVVAVAAAALTVPLALREGTMPPPAEPAPPFRSVAELSVSLAPGSDFVIPWRNSNGNREEARVAHSSEIAAARPEELTVNQGATVQVYDPGTFDPAGLRTGEPVSAAGRQAWYTPNLTIVEDMTPLHAVTEPAQINGPALGWQEASGAWVVLFRLTATAQVRAELIEVAQDLRIQDPPQRVSVPYRFGWLPQGLAVTAVDLHDLAQLSTSASVAYGYTGQPAGKSLPPVIVYAVPGKGDRDWETIRPDLGAPQRAGGHDFWYLDTKNRAISPPEGGSVIVMDTGTCHLQLSFADRARIPEPDAMRIVQELTVADCADLSTWLPLT
;
A
#
# COMPACT_ATOMS: atom_id res chain seq x y z
N MET A 1 22.19 -16.66 -10.95
CA MET A 1 22.04 -17.44 -12.20
C MET A 1 22.36 -16.52 -13.35
N ARG A 2 23.29 -16.89 -14.24
CA ARG A 2 23.79 -16.01 -15.32
C ARG A 2 23.67 -16.62 -16.72
N THR A 3 23.25 -17.88 -16.84
CA THR A 3 23.14 -18.57 -18.13
C THR A 3 21.83 -19.36 -18.23
N GLU A 4 21.42 -19.67 -19.46
CA GLU A 4 20.30 -20.59 -19.75
C GLU A 4 20.54 -21.98 -19.11
N GLU A 5 21.80 -22.37 -18.97
CA GLU A 5 22.24 -23.61 -18.35
C GLU A 5 21.95 -23.62 -16.84
N ASP A 6 22.13 -22.49 -16.13
CA ASP A 6 21.73 -22.36 -14.73
C ASP A 6 20.21 -22.51 -14.53
N LEU A 7 19.42 -21.95 -15.45
CA LEU A 7 17.96 -22.04 -15.42
C LEU A 7 17.50 -23.48 -15.66
N SER A 8 18.06 -24.14 -16.68
CA SER A 8 17.80 -25.54 -16.98
C SER A 8 18.15 -26.44 -15.79
N GLN A 9 19.32 -26.23 -15.18
CA GLN A 9 19.77 -27.03 -14.04
C GLN A 9 18.94 -26.79 -12.77
N SER A 10 18.39 -25.58 -12.58
CA SER A 10 17.46 -25.25 -11.51
C SER A 10 16.10 -25.93 -11.71
N LEU A 11 15.56 -25.90 -12.93
CA LEU A 11 14.29 -26.54 -13.28
C LEU A 11 14.39 -28.07 -13.18
N SER A 12 15.49 -28.68 -13.64
CA SER A 12 15.71 -30.12 -13.47
C SER A 12 15.80 -30.53 -12.01
N ARG A 13 16.44 -29.73 -11.15
CA ARG A 13 16.49 -29.99 -9.70
C ARG A 13 15.09 -29.96 -9.07
N ARG A 14 14.25 -28.99 -9.45
CA ARG A 14 12.88 -28.88 -8.93
C ARG A 14 11.96 -30.00 -9.44
N ALA A 15 12.12 -30.41 -10.70
CA ALA A 15 11.38 -31.53 -11.28
C ALA A 15 11.68 -32.86 -10.57
N ALA A 16 12.94 -33.09 -10.16
CA ALA A 16 13.33 -34.30 -9.43
C ALA A 16 12.75 -34.36 -8.00
N THR A 17 12.37 -33.22 -7.43
CA THR A 17 11.74 -33.12 -6.09
C THR A 17 10.23 -32.98 -6.14
N ALA A 18 9.64 -32.91 -7.34
CA ALA A 18 8.20 -32.78 -7.47
C ALA A 18 7.53 -34.11 -7.04
N PRO A 19 6.46 -34.07 -6.23
CA PRO A 19 5.67 -35.27 -5.92
C PRO A 19 5.18 -35.91 -7.22
N ASP A 20 5.11 -37.24 -7.25
CA ASP A 20 4.56 -37.97 -8.39
C ASP A 20 3.13 -37.48 -8.68
N GLY A 21 2.89 -36.98 -9.90
CA GLY A 21 1.65 -36.31 -10.28
C GLY A 21 0.42 -37.23 -10.32
N THR A 22 0.64 -38.52 -10.15
CA THR A 22 -0.39 -39.55 -10.16
C THR A 22 -1.30 -39.42 -8.94
N GLY A 23 -2.54 -38.96 -9.15
CA GLY A 23 -3.60 -38.92 -8.13
C GLY A 23 -3.78 -37.59 -7.37
N MET A 24 -3.00 -36.54 -7.67
CA MET A 24 -3.19 -35.23 -7.01
C MET A 24 -4.56 -34.59 -7.30
N VAL A 25 -5.09 -34.75 -8.51
CA VAL A 25 -6.43 -34.26 -8.88
C VAL A 25 -7.52 -35.04 -8.16
N GLU A 26 -7.32 -36.33 -7.92
CA GLU A 26 -8.28 -37.20 -7.21
C GLU A 26 -8.26 -36.95 -5.70
N GLN A 27 -7.09 -36.72 -5.11
CA GLN A 27 -6.97 -36.30 -3.70
C GLN A 27 -7.58 -34.92 -3.45
N ALA A 28 -7.38 -33.97 -4.37
CA ALA A 28 -8.02 -32.64 -4.29
C ALA A 28 -9.55 -32.75 -4.36
N ARG A 29 -10.09 -33.59 -5.27
CA ARG A 29 -11.54 -33.83 -5.37
C ARG A 29 -12.11 -34.56 -4.14
N ALA A 30 -11.39 -35.52 -3.57
CA ALA A 30 -11.81 -36.23 -2.35
C ALA A 30 -11.83 -35.32 -1.10
N GLY A 31 -10.93 -34.34 -1.01
CA GLY A 31 -10.89 -33.36 0.08
C GLY A 31 -12.11 -32.43 0.11
N VAL A 32 -12.57 -31.97 -1.07
CA VAL A 32 -13.73 -31.06 -1.19
C VAL A 32 -15.05 -31.73 -0.78
N VAL A 33 -15.21 -33.03 -1.07
CA VAL A 33 -16.43 -33.79 -0.68
C VAL A 33 -16.52 -33.98 0.83
N ARG A 34 -15.37 -34.20 1.50
CA ARG A 34 -15.32 -34.45 2.96
C ARG A 34 -15.66 -33.20 3.79
N ILE A 35 -15.34 -32.00 3.29
CA ILE A 35 -15.65 -30.72 3.97
C ILE A 35 -17.16 -30.39 3.88
N ARG A 36 -17.82 -30.68 2.75
CA ARG A 36 -19.26 -30.44 2.59
C ARG A 36 -20.11 -31.32 3.52
N HIS A 37 -19.68 -32.55 3.80
CA HIS A 37 -20.44 -33.47 4.65
C HIS A 37 -20.41 -33.07 6.15
N ARG A 38 -19.30 -32.51 6.64
CA ARG A 38 -19.19 -32.01 8.03
C ARG A 38 -20.07 -30.80 8.30
N ARG A 39 -20.28 -29.91 7.31
CA ARG A 39 -21.12 -28.71 7.49
C ARG A 39 -22.61 -29.03 7.63
N ARG A 40 -23.10 -30.16 7.11
CA ARG A 40 -24.52 -30.54 7.22
C ARG A 40 -24.90 -31.21 8.55
N ILE A 41 -23.94 -31.70 9.32
CA ILE A 41 -24.22 -32.39 10.60
C ILE A 41 -24.26 -31.40 11.78
N LEU A 42 -23.71 -30.19 11.64
CA LEU A 42 -23.67 -29.17 12.70
C LEU A 42 -24.87 -28.20 12.73
N GLN A 43 -25.85 -28.33 11.83
CA GLN A 43 -27.04 -27.45 11.78
C GLN A 43 -28.30 -28.05 12.42
N GLY A 44 -28.20 -29.18 13.12
CA GLY A 44 -29.35 -29.87 13.70
C GLY A 44 -29.16 -30.23 15.16
N ALA A 45 -29.11 -29.25 16.06
CA ALA A 45 -29.49 -29.38 17.48
C ALA A 45 -29.29 -28.05 18.24
N ALA A 46 -30.36 -27.31 18.48
CA ALA A 46 -30.44 -26.40 19.62
C ALA A 46 -31.91 -26.12 19.96
N THR A 47 -32.51 -27.08 20.66
CA THR A 47 -33.80 -26.98 21.36
C THR A 47 -33.52 -26.43 22.76
N VAL A 48 -34.06 -25.27 23.13
CA VAL A 48 -34.13 -24.80 24.53
C VAL A 48 -35.46 -24.03 24.66
N VAL A 49 -36.54 -24.70 25.07
CA VAL A 49 -37.07 -24.80 26.45
C VAL A 49 -37.25 -23.43 27.10
N ALA A 50 -38.52 -23.02 27.15
CA ALA A 50 -39.01 -21.93 27.98
C ALA A 50 -38.82 -22.25 29.47
N VAL A 51 -38.24 -21.32 30.22
CA VAL A 51 -38.44 -21.21 31.67
C VAL A 51 -38.93 -19.80 31.96
N ALA A 52 -40.22 -19.74 32.27
CA ALA A 52 -40.87 -18.60 32.88
C ALA A 52 -40.51 -18.51 34.38
N ALA A 53 -40.68 -17.31 34.93
CA ALA A 53 -40.78 -16.97 36.35
C ALA A 53 -39.47 -16.87 37.16
N ALA A 54 -38.84 -15.70 37.07
CA ALA A 54 -38.17 -15.06 38.21
C ALA A 54 -38.39 -13.54 38.15
N ALA A 55 -39.65 -13.14 38.34
CA ALA A 55 -40.00 -11.76 38.68
C ALA A 55 -39.78 -11.56 40.19
N LEU A 56 -38.54 -11.35 40.61
CA LEU A 56 -38.21 -10.90 41.96
C LEU A 56 -37.08 -9.85 41.88
N THR A 57 -37.51 -8.58 41.97
CA THR A 57 -36.78 -7.47 42.60
C THR A 57 -35.31 -7.28 42.21
N VAL A 58 -35.05 -6.86 40.97
CA VAL A 58 -33.84 -6.09 40.69
C VAL A 58 -34.14 -4.63 41.04
N PRO A 59 -33.39 -3.98 41.95
CA PRO A 59 -33.63 -2.59 42.27
C PRO A 59 -33.49 -1.74 41.01
N LEU A 60 -34.49 -0.91 40.76
CA LEU A 60 -34.58 0.11 39.72
C LEU A 60 -33.58 1.26 40.00
N ALA A 61 -32.33 0.91 40.26
CA ALA A 61 -31.19 1.81 40.40
C ALA A 61 -30.18 1.50 39.28
N LEU A 62 -30.70 1.26 38.07
CA LEU A 62 -29.98 1.62 36.86
C LEU A 62 -29.92 3.14 36.85
N ARG A 63 -28.94 3.69 37.59
CA ARG A 63 -28.38 5.00 37.29
C ARG A 63 -28.19 4.99 35.78
N GLU A 64 -28.83 5.93 35.11
CA GLU A 64 -28.36 6.47 33.84
C GLU A 64 -26.92 6.92 34.09
N GLY A 65 -26.01 5.95 34.08
CA GLY A 65 -24.60 6.18 33.93
C GLY A 65 -24.52 6.78 32.55
N THR A 66 -24.57 8.09 32.51
CA THR A 66 -24.23 8.90 31.36
C THR A 66 -22.87 8.37 30.98
N MET A 67 -22.84 7.48 29.98
CA MET A 67 -21.57 7.00 29.44
C MET A 67 -20.82 8.28 29.11
N PRO A 68 -19.62 8.48 29.66
CA PRO A 68 -18.84 9.66 29.32
C PRO A 68 -18.85 9.75 27.80
N PRO A 69 -19.15 10.94 27.23
CA PRO A 69 -19.24 11.08 25.79
C PRO A 69 -17.99 10.46 25.18
N PRO A 70 -18.13 9.69 24.09
CA PRO A 70 -16.99 9.05 23.45
C PRO A 70 -15.91 10.11 23.25
N ALA A 71 -14.70 9.82 23.73
CA ALA A 71 -13.59 10.76 23.63
C ALA A 71 -13.47 11.22 22.18
N GLU A 72 -13.33 12.53 21.99
CA GLU A 72 -13.14 13.10 20.66
C GLU A 72 -11.92 12.42 20.01
N PRO A 73 -11.99 12.02 18.72
CA PRO A 73 -10.86 11.41 18.05
C PRO A 73 -9.65 12.34 18.18
N ALA A 74 -8.52 11.78 18.59
CA ALA A 74 -7.28 12.54 18.58
C ALA A 74 -6.99 13.03 17.15
N PRO A 75 -6.40 14.24 16.99
CA PRO A 75 -6.05 14.75 15.68
C PRO A 75 -5.08 13.78 14.98
N PRO A 76 -5.13 13.69 13.64
CA PRO A 76 -4.19 12.86 12.90
C PRO A 76 -2.75 13.33 13.15
N PHE A 77 -1.82 12.38 13.17
CA PHE A 77 -0.40 12.66 13.44
C PHE A 77 0.29 13.34 12.25
N ARG A 78 -0.23 13.13 11.03
CA ARG A 78 0.27 13.71 9.78
C ARG A 78 -0.87 13.89 8.78
N SER A 79 -0.67 14.68 7.73
CA SER A 79 -1.51 14.63 6.53
C SER A 79 -1.03 13.54 5.56
N VAL A 80 -1.87 13.19 4.57
CA VAL A 80 -1.50 12.21 3.52
C VAL A 80 -0.31 12.69 2.66
N ALA A 81 -0.12 14.00 2.55
CA ALA A 81 1.01 14.60 1.82
C ALA A 81 2.28 14.71 2.70
N GLU A 82 2.31 14.04 3.84
CA GLU A 82 3.43 14.00 4.78
C GLU A 82 3.80 12.56 5.12
N LEU A 83 5.10 12.32 5.27
CA LEU A 83 5.68 11.03 5.61
C LEU A 83 6.56 11.18 6.85
N SER A 84 6.46 10.22 7.75
CA SER A 84 7.10 10.26 9.06
C SER A 84 8.20 9.22 9.21
N VAL A 85 8.18 8.15 8.42
CA VAL A 85 9.19 7.09 8.54
C VAL A 85 10.56 7.58 8.04
N SER A 86 11.62 7.26 8.74
CA SER A 86 12.99 7.49 8.27
C SER A 86 13.93 6.48 8.93
N LEU A 87 15.16 6.41 8.43
CA LEU A 87 16.21 5.58 9.00
C LEU A 87 17.29 6.45 9.62
N ALA A 88 17.98 5.92 10.63
CA ALA A 88 19.12 6.56 11.24
C ALA A 88 20.23 6.83 10.19
N PRO A 89 20.97 7.95 10.30
CA PRO A 89 22.12 8.19 9.43
C PRO A 89 23.13 7.03 9.49
N GLY A 90 23.54 6.52 8.33
CA GLY A 90 24.48 5.41 8.23
C GLY A 90 23.87 4.03 8.44
N SER A 91 22.54 3.91 8.50
CA SER A 91 21.85 2.61 8.51
C SER A 91 22.23 1.76 7.31
N ASP A 92 22.37 0.46 7.52
CA ASP A 92 22.54 -0.53 6.44
C ASP A 92 21.22 -0.81 5.70
N PHE A 93 20.10 -0.27 6.19
CA PHE A 93 18.80 -0.37 5.54
C PHE A 93 18.51 0.83 4.63
N VAL A 94 17.59 0.62 3.69
CA VAL A 94 17.02 1.64 2.82
C VAL A 94 15.51 1.48 2.74
N ILE A 95 14.81 2.56 2.36
CA ILE A 95 13.37 2.55 2.14
C ILE A 95 13.11 2.65 0.63
N PRO A 96 12.97 1.53 -0.11
CA PRO A 96 12.67 1.55 -1.55
C PRO A 96 11.30 2.08 -1.94
N TRP A 97 10.35 2.02 -1.02
CA TRP A 97 8.95 2.23 -1.32
C TRP A 97 8.19 2.76 -0.12
N ARG A 98 7.31 3.73 -0.37
CA ARG A 98 6.52 4.43 0.65
C ARG A 98 5.12 4.69 0.12
N ASN A 99 4.13 4.52 0.96
CA ASN A 99 2.74 4.87 0.66
C ASN A 99 2.16 5.63 1.85
N SER A 100 1.32 6.63 1.59
CA SER A 100 0.43 7.15 2.62
C SER A 100 -1.00 7.22 2.09
N ASN A 101 -1.94 6.70 2.87
CA ASN A 101 -3.36 6.77 2.59
C ASN A 101 -4.16 6.97 3.88
N GLY A 102 -5.11 7.92 3.83
CA GLY A 102 -5.97 8.23 4.97
C GLY A 102 -5.21 8.39 6.29
N ASN A 103 -5.40 7.44 7.21
CA ASN A 103 -4.84 7.42 8.55
C ASN A 103 -3.59 6.53 8.72
N ARG A 104 -3.00 6.03 7.63
CA ARG A 104 -1.86 5.12 7.66
C ARG A 104 -0.74 5.53 6.67
N GLU A 105 0.49 5.40 7.11
CA GLU A 105 1.69 5.40 6.28
C GLU A 105 2.24 3.98 6.27
N GLU A 106 2.73 3.55 5.11
CA GLU A 106 3.42 2.29 4.93
C GLU A 106 4.78 2.56 4.28
N ALA A 107 5.82 1.88 4.72
CA ALA A 107 7.15 1.94 4.13
C ALA A 107 7.75 0.54 4.10
N ARG A 108 8.26 0.11 2.95
CA ARG A 108 9.07 -1.11 2.88
C ARG A 108 10.50 -0.73 3.21
N VAL A 109 11.07 -1.41 4.19
CA VAL A 109 12.48 -1.34 4.56
C VAL A 109 13.17 -2.58 4.01
N ALA A 110 14.30 -2.41 3.36
CA ALA A 110 15.13 -3.49 2.82
C ALA A 110 16.59 -3.28 3.21
N HIS A 111 17.35 -4.36 3.33
CA HIS A 111 18.79 -4.24 3.58
C HIS A 111 19.49 -3.78 2.28
N SER A 112 20.42 -2.84 2.37
CA SER A 112 21.08 -2.21 1.21
C SER A 112 21.81 -3.22 0.30
N SER A 113 22.38 -4.27 0.88
CA SER A 113 23.03 -5.36 0.13
C SER A 113 22.05 -6.15 -0.74
N GLU A 114 20.76 -6.23 -0.38
CA GLU A 114 19.74 -6.92 -1.18
C GLU A 114 19.36 -6.09 -2.40
N ILE A 115 19.25 -4.76 -2.24
CA ILE A 115 18.99 -3.84 -3.33
C ILE A 115 20.11 -3.86 -4.38
N ALA A 116 21.37 -3.93 -3.95
CA ALA A 116 22.52 -3.97 -4.86
C ALA A 116 22.63 -5.30 -5.63
N ALA A 117 22.11 -6.40 -5.08
CA ALA A 117 22.24 -7.74 -5.63
C ALA A 117 21.04 -8.17 -6.50
N ALA A 118 19.85 -7.64 -6.23
CA ALA A 118 18.61 -8.02 -6.90
C ALA A 118 18.33 -7.15 -8.14
N ARG A 119 17.73 -7.74 -9.17
CA ARG A 119 16.89 -6.95 -10.09
C ARG A 119 15.68 -6.45 -9.30
N PRO A 120 15.07 -5.29 -9.63
CA PRO A 120 13.91 -4.78 -8.88
C PRO A 120 12.77 -5.82 -8.73
N GLU A 121 12.59 -6.65 -9.75
CA GLU A 121 11.63 -7.77 -9.80
C GLU A 121 12.00 -9.00 -8.91
N GLU A 122 13.22 -9.06 -8.39
CA GLU A 122 13.77 -10.19 -7.61
C GLU A 122 13.90 -9.90 -6.11
N LEU A 123 13.42 -8.74 -5.64
CA LEU A 123 13.29 -8.39 -4.21
C LEU A 123 12.24 -9.28 -3.52
N THR A 124 12.57 -10.56 -3.41
CA THR A 124 11.71 -11.64 -2.89
C THR A 124 12.26 -12.23 -1.60
N VAL A 125 13.51 -11.93 -1.28
CA VAL A 125 14.16 -12.28 -0.01
C VAL A 125 14.21 -10.98 0.79
N ASN A 126 13.29 -10.81 1.74
CA ASN A 126 13.27 -9.63 2.62
C ASN A 126 14.19 -9.92 3.82
N GLN A 127 15.29 -9.18 3.99
CA GLN A 127 16.00 -9.03 5.27
C GLN A 127 15.64 -7.72 6.00
N GLY A 128 14.64 -6.96 5.53
CA GLY A 128 14.08 -5.79 6.22
C GLY A 128 12.70 -6.03 6.84
N ALA A 129 11.76 -5.07 6.72
CA ALA A 129 10.40 -5.17 7.25
C ALA A 129 9.43 -4.24 6.50
N THR A 130 8.14 -4.56 6.48
CA THR A 130 7.11 -3.57 6.16
C THR A 130 6.79 -2.80 7.43
N VAL A 131 6.98 -1.49 7.41
CA VAL A 131 6.66 -0.56 8.50
C VAL A 131 5.30 0.05 8.21
N GLN A 132 4.38 -0.03 9.16
CA GLN A 132 3.10 0.68 9.13
C GLN A 132 3.04 1.65 10.31
N VAL A 133 2.74 2.92 10.02
CA VAL A 133 2.51 3.96 11.03
C VAL A 133 1.04 4.35 10.96
N TYR A 134 0.35 4.15 12.08
CA TYR A 134 -1.07 4.44 12.24
C TYR A 134 -1.28 5.69 13.07
N ASP A 135 -2.20 6.54 12.64
CA ASP A 135 -2.60 7.70 13.43
C ASP A 135 -3.18 7.29 14.80
N PRO A 136 -3.10 8.18 15.81
CA PRO A 136 -3.61 7.91 17.14
C PRO A 136 -5.05 7.38 17.13
N GLY A 137 -5.27 6.23 17.78
CA GLY A 137 -6.60 5.62 17.92
C GLY A 137 -7.10 4.82 16.71
N THR A 138 -6.32 4.70 15.64
CA THR A 138 -6.76 3.99 14.41
C THR A 138 -6.32 2.54 14.32
N PHE A 139 -5.25 2.18 15.03
CA PHE A 139 -4.80 0.79 15.18
C PHE A 139 -5.37 0.15 16.44
N ASP A 140 -5.83 -1.11 16.36
CA ASP A 140 -6.17 -1.93 17.51
C ASP A 140 -4.94 -2.70 18.01
N PRO A 141 -4.33 -2.31 19.16
CA PRO A 141 -3.13 -2.95 19.65
C PRO A 141 -3.39 -4.26 20.41
N ALA A 142 -4.64 -4.70 20.57
CA ALA A 142 -4.96 -5.88 21.38
C ALA A 142 -4.20 -7.12 20.89
N GLY A 143 -4.19 -7.37 19.58
CA GLY A 143 -3.50 -8.52 19.00
C GLY A 143 -1.97 -8.47 19.16
N LEU A 144 -1.39 -7.27 19.21
CA LEU A 144 0.04 -7.09 19.39
C LEU A 144 0.44 -7.21 20.88
N ARG A 145 -0.37 -6.66 21.79
CA ARG A 145 -0.11 -6.64 23.24
C ARG A 145 -0.26 -8.00 23.93
N THR A 146 -0.88 -8.99 23.27
CA THR A 146 -0.86 -10.39 23.73
C THR A 146 0.48 -11.08 23.49
N GLY A 147 1.36 -10.44 22.71
CA GLY A 147 2.71 -10.91 22.42
C GLY A 147 3.68 -10.77 23.60
N GLU A 148 4.93 -11.15 23.33
CA GLU A 148 6.05 -11.03 24.25
C GLU A 148 6.46 -9.55 24.39
N PRO A 149 6.52 -8.99 25.61
CA PRO A 149 7.08 -7.66 25.81
C PRO A 149 8.59 -7.69 25.53
N VAL A 150 9.05 -6.78 24.68
CA VAL A 150 10.47 -6.66 24.31
C VAL A 150 10.90 -5.20 24.35
N SER A 151 12.21 -4.95 24.36
CA SER A 151 12.74 -3.60 24.19
C SER A 151 13.38 -3.47 22.81
N ALA A 152 13.03 -2.41 22.08
CA ALA A 152 13.61 -2.09 20.78
C ALA A 152 14.01 -0.61 20.78
N ALA A 153 15.30 -0.33 20.58
CA ALA A 153 15.84 1.05 20.63
C ALA A 153 15.50 1.84 21.92
N GLY A 154 15.39 1.15 23.07
CA GLY A 154 14.96 1.78 24.33
C GLY A 154 13.46 2.05 24.45
N ARG A 155 12.66 1.67 23.44
CA ARG A 155 11.20 1.74 23.46
C ARG A 155 10.62 0.44 24.03
N GLN A 156 9.54 0.55 24.78
CA GLN A 156 8.74 -0.61 25.17
C GLN A 156 7.92 -1.06 23.96
N ALA A 157 8.17 -2.28 23.50
CA ALA A 157 7.50 -2.86 22.35
C ALA A 157 6.91 -4.23 22.70
N TRP A 158 6.16 -4.79 21.75
CA TRP A 158 5.61 -6.13 21.83
C TRP A 158 5.88 -6.87 20.54
N TYR A 159 6.37 -8.10 20.67
CA TYR A 159 6.59 -9.02 19.56
C TYR A 159 5.54 -10.12 19.57
N THR A 160 4.94 -10.39 18.41
CA THR A 160 4.06 -11.55 18.21
C THR A 160 4.47 -12.30 16.95
N PRO A 161 4.53 -13.65 16.96
CA PRO A 161 4.85 -14.41 15.76
C PRO A 161 3.71 -14.43 14.73
N ASN A 162 2.51 -13.96 15.10
CA ASN A 162 1.33 -14.03 14.25
C ASN A 162 0.35 -12.89 14.55
N LEU A 163 0.58 -11.73 13.94
CA LEU A 163 -0.35 -10.61 13.90
C LEU A 163 -1.15 -10.66 12.60
N THR A 164 -2.48 -10.51 12.68
CA THR A 164 -3.30 -10.23 11.50
C THR A 164 -3.24 -8.74 11.21
N ILE A 165 -2.77 -8.34 10.04
CA ILE A 165 -2.83 -6.97 9.56
C ILE A 165 -3.60 -6.89 8.24
N VAL A 166 -4.11 -5.70 7.95
CA VAL A 166 -4.70 -5.37 6.65
C VAL A 166 -3.59 -4.78 5.80
N GLU A 167 -3.16 -5.52 4.79
CA GLU A 167 -2.19 -5.08 3.80
C GLU A 167 -2.91 -4.45 2.61
N ASP A 168 -2.45 -3.27 2.23
CA ASP A 168 -2.96 -2.51 1.10
C ASP A 168 -1.78 -2.08 0.22
N MET A 169 -0.99 -3.07 -0.19
CA MET A 169 0.18 -2.89 -1.04
C MET A 169 -0.16 -2.73 -2.52
N THR A 170 -1.43 -2.49 -2.84
CA THR A 170 -1.85 -2.40 -4.21
C THR A 170 -1.50 -1.02 -4.76
N PRO A 171 -0.90 -0.93 -5.95
CA PRO A 171 -0.67 0.35 -6.60
C PRO A 171 -1.96 1.16 -6.68
N LEU A 172 -1.89 2.49 -6.54
CA LEU A 172 -3.08 3.36 -6.48
C LEU A 172 -4.04 3.21 -7.67
N HIS A 173 -3.54 2.70 -8.80
CA HIS A 173 -4.31 2.48 -10.03
C HIS A 173 -5.11 1.16 -10.06
N ALA A 174 -4.97 0.29 -9.06
CA ALA A 174 -5.69 -0.97 -9.00
C ALA A 174 -6.71 -0.96 -7.85
N VAL A 175 -7.96 -1.33 -8.17
CA VAL A 175 -9.01 -1.56 -7.16
C VAL A 175 -8.90 -3.01 -6.71
N THR A 176 -8.37 -3.24 -5.53
CA THR A 176 -8.35 -4.56 -4.89
C THR A 176 -8.92 -4.47 -3.50
N GLU A 177 -9.61 -5.52 -3.07
CA GLU A 177 -9.96 -5.65 -1.66
C GLU A 177 -8.68 -5.78 -0.82
N PRO A 178 -8.54 -5.00 0.26
CA PRO A 178 -7.39 -5.13 1.15
C PRO A 178 -7.24 -6.57 1.65
N ALA A 179 -6.03 -7.10 1.55
CA ALA A 179 -5.75 -8.47 1.96
C ALA A 179 -5.55 -8.53 3.47
N GLN A 180 -6.17 -9.51 4.13
CA GLN A 180 -5.79 -9.86 5.50
C GLN A 180 -4.62 -10.84 5.45
N ILE A 181 -3.50 -10.42 6.01
CA ILE A 181 -2.28 -11.22 6.06
C ILE A 181 -1.90 -11.47 7.51
N ASN A 182 -1.20 -12.58 7.73
CA ASN A 182 -0.79 -13.06 9.03
C ASN A 182 0.72 -13.26 9.02
N GLY A 183 1.41 -12.84 10.08
CA GLY A 183 2.86 -13.00 10.15
C GLY A 183 3.49 -12.36 11.40
N PRO A 184 4.79 -12.56 11.60
CA PRO A 184 5.52 -11.98 12.70
C PRO A 184 5.46 -10.44 12.66
N ALA A 185 5.23 -9.85 13.83
CA ALA A 185 5.18 -8.41 13.98
C ALA A 185 5.84 -7.94 15.27
N LEU A 186 6.39 -6.74 15.22
CA LEU A 186 6.93 -6.00 16.35
C LEU A 186 6.29 -4.61 16.31
N GLY A 187 5.79 -4.10 17.42
CA GLY A 187 5.29 -2.73 17.41
C GLY A 187 5.28 -2.06 18.77
N TRP A 188 5.15 -0.74 18.75
CA TRP A 188 5.14 0.13 19.91
C TRP A 188 4.29 1.37 19.63
N GLN A 189 3.98 2.11 20.69
CA GLN A 189 3.27 3.38 20.60
C GLN A 189 4.25 4.55 20.79
N GLU A 190 4.18 5.53 19.90
CA GLU A 190 4.94 6.78 19.99
C GLU A 190 4.31 7.73 21.03
N ALA A 191 5.06 8.75 21.44
CA ALA A 191 4.57 9.75 22.40
C ALA A 191 3.35 10.55 21.88
N SER A 192 3.23 10.69 20.56
CA SER A 192 2.06 11.29 19.89
C SER A 192 0.79 10.43 19.98
N GLY A 193 0.91 9.18 20.43
CA GLY A 193 -0.17 8.19 20.44
C GLY A 193 -0.26 7.36 19.15
N ALA A 194 0.53 7.68 18.13
CA ALA A 194 0.63 6.90 16.90
C ALA A 194 1.21 5.51 17.17
N TRP A 195 0.78 4.51 16.40
CA TRP A 195 1.31 3.14 16.50
C TRP A 195 2.24 2.84 15.35
N VAL A 196 3.41 2.29 15.68
CA VAL A 196 4.36 1.79 14.69
C VAL A 196 4.35 0.26 14.75
N VAL A 197 4.16 -0.37 13.60
CA VAL A 197 4.11 -1.82 13.45
C VAL A 197 5.08 -2.23 12.34
N LEU A 198 6.10 -2.99 12.70
CA LEU A 198 6.98 -3.67 11.77
C LEU A 198 6.44 -5.07 11.57
N PHE A 199 6.29 -5.48 10.33
CA PHE A 199 5.68 -6.74 9.97
C PHE A 199 6.49 -7.46 8.90
N ARG A 200 6.44 -8.80 8.94
CA ARG A 200 7.03 -9.69 7.94
C ARG A 200 6.03 -10.74 7.47
N LEU A 201 5.92 -10.90 6.16
CA LEU A 201 5.05 -11.92 5.54
C LEU A 201 5.50 -13.36 5.83
N THR A 202 6.81 -13.58 5.93
CA THR A 202 7.38 -14.92 6.12
C THR A 202 8.05 -15.03 7.48
N ALA A 203 7.68 -16.06 8.23
CA ALA A 203 8.34 -16.39 9.48
C ALA A 203 9.63 -17.18 9.20
N THR A 204 10.76 -16.65 9.69
CA THR A 204 12.05 -17.34 9.74
C THR A 204 12.44 -17.57 11.20
N ALA A 205 13.45 -18.40 11.45
CA ALA A 205 13.97 -18.58 12.82
C ALA A 205 14.60 -17.28 13.37
N GLN A 206 14.99 -16.35 12.49
CA GLN A 206 15.66 -15.10 12.81
C GLN A 206 14.73 -13.87 12.79
N VAL A 207 13.48 -14.02 12.32
CA VAL A 207 12.57 -12.89 12.06
C VAL A 207 12.39 -11.96 13.26
N ARG A 208 12.38 -12.49 14.49
CA ARG A 208 12.31 -11.67 15.71
C ARG A 208 13.53 -10.75 15.85
N ALA A 209 14.73 -11.28 15.61
CA ALA A 209 15.96 -10.51 15.70
C ALA A 209 16.03 -9.47 14.57
N GLU A 210 15.66 -9.85 13.35
CA GLU A 210 15.61 -8.96 12.18
C GLU A 210 14.65 -7.78 12.40
N LEU A 211 13.45 -8.02 12.94
CA LEU A 211 12.50 -6.95 13.26
C LEU A 211 13.04 -5.99 14.33
N ILE A 212 13.75 -6.51 15.34
CA ILE A 212 14.38 -5.69 16.38
C ILE A 212 15.52 -4.86 15.80
N GLU A 213 16.31 -5.42 14.89
CA GLU A 213 17.39 -4.73 14.18
C GLU A 213 16.86 -3.57 13.34
N VAL A 214 15.82 -3.79 12.51
CA VAL A 214 15.16 -2.71 11.77
C VAL A 214 14.62 -1.63 12.72
N ALA A 215 14.04 -2.01 13.86
CA ALA A 215 13.52 -1.07 14.84
C ALA A 215 14.61 -0.20 15.51
N GLN A 216 15.86 -0.69 15.58
CA GLN A 216 17.00 0.07 16.11
C GLN A 216 17.36 1.27 15.21
N ASP A 217 17.17 1.13 13.90
CA ASP A 217 17.48 2.18 12.92
C ASP A 217 16.25 3.02 12.58
N LEU A 218 15.04 2.52 12.78
CA LEU A 218 13.82 3.24 12.46
C LEU A 218 13.64 4.51 13.31
N ARG A 219 13.33 5.61 12.65
CA ARG A 219 13.01 6.91 13.24
C ARG A 219 11.65 7.38 12.73
N ILE A 220 10.76 7.75 13.64
CA ILE A 220 9.53 8.46 13.31
C ILE A 220 9.82 9.96 13.48
N GLN A 221 9.71 10.71 12.39
CA GLN A 221 9.98 12.14 12.34
C GLN A 221 8.80 12.91 12.93
N ASP A 222 9.12 13.85 13.81
CA ASP A 222 8.19 14.84 14.35
C ASP A 222 8.90 16.22 14.33
N PRO A 223 8.48 17.15 13.44
CA PRO A 223 7.33 17.04 12.54
C PRO A 223 7.58 16.06 11.37
N PRO A 224 6.51 15.46 10.80
CA PRO A 224 6.58 14.70 9.55
C PRO A 224 7.16 15.52 8.37
N GLN A 225 7.81 14.84 7.43
CA GLN A 225 8.38 15.45 6.23
C GLN A 225 7.34 15.57 5.12
N ARG A 226 7.26 16.73 4.47
CA ARG A 226 6.40 16.92 3.29
C ARG A 226 6.88 16.11 2.10
N VAL A 227 5.93 15.48 1.41
CA VAL A 227 6.15 14.78 0.15
C VAL A 227 6.52 15.77 -0.94
N SER A 228 7.45 15.37 -1.80
CA SER A 228 7.68 16.02 -3.09
C SER A 228 7.38 15.03 -4.22
N VAL A 229 6.99 15.54 -5.38
CA VAL A 229 6.65 14.77 -6.59
C VAL A 229 7.19 15.48 -7.83
N PRO A 230 7.39 14.81 -8.98
CA PRO A 230 7.99 15.42 -10.16
C PRO A 230 7.02 16.31 -10.95
N TYR A 231 5.91 16.75 -10.35
CA TYR A 231 4.96 17.63 -11.00
C TYR A 231 4.20 18.50 -9.99
N ARG A 232 3.58 19.57 -10.49
CA ARG A 232 2.68 20.42 -9.72
C ARG A 232 1.58 20.94 -10.64
N PHE A 233 0.35 20.88 -10.17
CA PHE A 233 -0.79 21.46 -10.88
C PHE A 233 -0.90 22.96 -10.61
N GLY A 234 -1.07 23.76 -11.67
CA GLY A 234 -1.53 25.14 -11.56
C GLY A 234 -3.03 25.25 -11.29
N TRP A 235 -3.80 24.22 -11.69
CA TRP A 235 -5.24 24.14 -11.46
C TRP A 235 -5.72 22.70 -11.31
N LEU A 236 -6.66 22.50 -10.39
CA LEU A 236 -7.46 21.28 -10.23
C LEU A 236 -8.94 21.68 -10.06
N PRO A 237 -9.90 20.83 -10.46
CA PRO A 237 -11.29 20.98 -10.10
C PRO A 237 -11.48 21.20 -8.59
N GLN A 238 -12.38 22.12 -8.24
CA GLN A 238 -12.62 22.48 -6.85
C GLN A 238 -13.02 21.25 -6.01
N GLY A 239 -12.44 21.14 -4.81
CA GLY A 239 -12.76 20.10 -3.84
C GLY A 239 -11.96 18.81 -3.99
N LEU A 240 -11.12 18.69 -5.02
CA LEU A 240 -10.11 17.64 -5.07
C LEU A 240 -8.98 17.95 -4.10
N ALA A 241 -8.64 16.97 -3.27
CA ALA A 241 -7.51 17.01 -2.35
C ALA A 241 -6.72 15.70 -2.45
N VAL A 242 -5.45 15.72 -2.04
CA VAL A 242 -4.61 14.52 -1.97
C VAL A 242 -5.23 13.51 -1.00
N THR A 243 -5.53 12.31 -1.50
CA THR A 243 -6.13 11.21 -0.71
C THR A 243 -5.23 10.01 -0.55
N ALA A 244 -4.25 9.84 -1.44
CA ALA A 244 -3.16 8.89 -1.28
C ALA A 244 -1.91 9.31 -2.06
N VAL A 245 -0.75 8.85 -1.60
CA VAL A 245 0.55 9.00 -2.24
C VAL A 245 1.24 7.64 -2.23
N ASP A 246 1.94 7.32 -3.31
CA ASP A 246 2.76 6.13 -3.46
C ASP A 246 4.09 6.53 -4.14
N LEU A 247 5.22 6.30 -3.49
CA LEU A 247 6.55 6.74 -3.93
C LEU A 247 7.51 5.57 -4.01
N HIS A 248 8.28 5.56 -5.09
CA HIS A 248 9.51 4.79 -5.22
C HIS A 248 10.64 5.80 -5.39
N ASP A 249 11.46 6.02 -4.37
CA ASP A 249 12.47 7.08 -4.33
C ASP A 249 13.91 6.55 -4.29
N LEU A 250 14.11 5.25 -4.58
CA LEU A 250 15.44 4.68 -4.80
C LEU A 250 15.77 4.64 -6.29
N ALA A 251 16.67 5.55 -6.70
CA ALA A 251 17.19 5.64 -8.06
C ALA A 251 17.81 4.32 -8.57
N GLN A 252 18.29 3.45 -7.69
CA GLN A 252 18.84 2.14 -8.06
C GLN A 252 17.79 1.14 -8.53
N LEU A 253 16.52 1.30 -8.16
CA LEU A 253 15.44 0.36 -8.49
C LEU A 253 14.53 0.90 -9.60
N SER A 254 13.98 2.09 -9.36
CA SER A 254 13.18 2.90 -10.27
C SER A 254 12.67 4.07 -9.46
N THR A 255 12.77 5.30 -9.98
CA THR A 255 12.05 6.42 -9.37
C THR A 255 10.64 6.48 -9.93
N SER A 256 9.64 6.61 -9.07
CA SER A 256 8.27 6.87 -9.52
C SER A 256 7.44 7.52 -8.42
N ALA A 257 6.39 8.22 -8.82
CA ALA A 257 5.42 8.80 -7.91
C ALA A 257 4.02 8.57 -8.45
N SER A 258 3.12 8.07 -7.59
CA SER A 258 1.69 8.11 -7.83
C SER A 258 1.00 8.99 -6.78
N VAL A 259 0.07 9.84 -7.20
CA VAL A 259 -0.79 10.59 -6.28
C VAL A 259 -2.24 10.45 -6.70
N ALA A 260 -3.08 10.11 -5.73
CA ALA A 260 -4.52 10.09 -5.87
C ALA A 260 -5.12 11.40 -5.33
N TYR A 261 -6.06 11.96 -6.09
CA TYR A 261 -6.86 13.11 -5.69
C TYR A 261 -8.33 12.70 -5.63
N GLY A 262 -9.00 13.03 -4.53
CA GLY A 262 -10.40 12.74 -4.33
C GLY A 262 -11.15 13.83 -3.58
N TYR A 263 -12.47 13.69 -3.56
CA TYR A 263 -13.34 14.63 -2.84
C TYR A 263 -13.39 14.26 -1.36
N THR A 264 -13.50 15.28 -0.50
CA THR A 264 -13.65 15.10 0.94
C THR A 264 -14.81 14.17 1.27
N GLY A 265 -14.57 13.17 2.13
CA GLY A 265 -15.57 12.21 2.57
C GLY A 265 -15.75 10.98 1.68
N GLN A 266 -15.03 10.87 0.56
CA GLN A 266 -14.98 9.64 -0.22
C GLN A 266 -14.15 8.58 0.54
N PRO A 267 -14.73 7.42 0.92
CA PRO A 267 -13.99 6.40 1.64
C PRO A 267 -12.86 5.83 0.76
N ALA A 268 -11.66 5.76 1.31
CA ALA A 268 -10.52 5.12 0.65
C ALA A 268 -10.85 3.66 0.28
N GLY A 269 -10.36 3.20 -0.88
CA GLY A 269 -10.38 1.79 -1.29
C GLY A 269 -11.68 1.23 -1.89
N LYS A 270 -12.81 1.95 -1.87
CA LYS A 270 -14.08 1.44 -2.45
C LYS A 270 -14.32 1.79 -3.92
N SER A 271 -13.61 2.78 -4.42
CA SER A 271 -13.75 3.31 -5.78
C SER A 271 -12.44 3.92 -6.21
N LEU A 272 -12.15 3.90 -7.52
CA LEU A 272 -11.04 4.68 -8.06
C LEU A 272 -11.17 6.16 -7.66
N PRO A 273 -10.10 6.78 -7.16
CA PRO A 273 -10.04 8.23 -7.00
C PRO A 273 -10.40 8.95 -8.31
N PRO A 274 -11.12 10.09 -8.23
CA PRO A 274 -11.43 10.92 -9.40
C PRO A 274 -10.24 11.19 -10.32
N VAL A 275 -9.07 11.47 -9.75
CA VAL A 275 -7.81 11.63 -10.49
C VAL A 275 -6.73 10.80 -9.83
N ILE A 276 -6.00 10.03 -10.62
CA ILE A 276 -4.72 9.43 -10.22
C ILE A 276 -3.68 9.90 -11.21
N VAL A 277 -2.54 10.37 -10.72
CA VAL A 277 -1.38 10.66 -11.57
C VAL A 277 -0.28 9.70 -11.22
N TYR A 278 0.30 9.07 -12.23
CA TYR A 278 1.50 8.25 -12.13
C TYR A 278 2.60 8.92 -12.95
N ALA A 279 3.79 9.05 -12.38
CA ALA A 279 4.94 9.67 -13.02
C ALA A 279 6.18 8.77 -12.89
N VAL A 280 6.88 8.56 -14.01
CA VAL A 280 8.11 7.77 -14.12
C VAL A 280 9.15 8.48 -15.00
N PRO A 281 10.45 8.18 -14.86
CA PRO A 281 11.49 8.62 -15.78
C PRO A 281 11.16 8.28 -17.22
N GLY A 282 11.34 9.26 -18.12
CA GLY A 282 11.02 9.05 -19.52
C GLY A 282 12.00 8.10 -20.23
N LYS A 283 13.29 8.29 -19.95
CA LYS A 283 14.34 7.53 -20.63
C LYS A 283 14.51 6.15 -20.02
N GLY A 284 14.33 5.12 -20.84
CA GLY A 284 14.62 3.73 -20.47
C GLY A 284 13.46 3.00 -19.79
N ASP A 285 12.30 3.65 -19.71
CA ASP A 285 11.06 2.98 -19.33
C ASP A 285 10.63 2.01 -20.44
N ARG A 286 10.67 0.71 -20.14
CA ARG A 286 10.29 -0.35 -21.07
C ARG A 286 8.80 -0.33 -21.38
N ASP A 287 8.00 0.12 -20.42
CA ASP A 287 6.56 0.18 -20.59
C ASP A 287 6.22 1.28 -21.60
N TRP A 288 6.86 2.45 -21.49
CA TRP A 288 6.71 3.54 -22.46
C TRP A 288 7.01 3.12 -23.91
N GLU A 289 8.16 2.50 -24.16
CA GLU A 289 8.56 2.07 -25.50
C GLU A 289 7.59 1.03 -26.08
N THR A 290 6.93 0.27 -25.21
CA THR A 290 5.90 -0.70 -25.59
C THR A 290 4.56 -0.03 -25.92
N ILE A 291 4.15 0.99 -25.16
CA ILE A 291 2.84 1.64 -25.33
C ILE A 291 2.82 2.73 -26.40
N ARG A 292 3.90 3.50 -26.54
CA ARG A 292 3.96 4.69 -27.41
C ARG A 292 3.56 4.42 -28.87
N PRO A 293 3.98 3.32 -29.53
CA PRO A 293 3.60 3.07 -30.92
C PRO A 293 2.09 2.95 -31.15
N ASP A 294 1.33 2.55 -30.13
CA ASP A 294 -0.12 2.36 -30.20
C ASP A 294 -0.93 3.64 -29.88
N LEU A 295 -0.27 4.72 -29.48
CA LEU A 295 -0.94 5.99 -29.10
C LEU A 295 -1.26 6.90 -30.30
N GLY A 296 -0.61 6.70 -31.45
CA GLY A 296 -0.75 7.57 -32.61
C GLY A 296 -0.02 8.91 -32.46
N ALA A 297 -0.45 9.93 -33.21
CA ALA A 297 0.19 11.24 -33.19
C ALA A 297 -0.16 12.02 -31.90
N PRO A 298 0.82 12.64 -31.21
CA PRO A 298 0.55 13.43 -30.03
C PRO A 298 -0.18 14.73 -30.36
N GLN A 299 -0.94 15.21 -29.40
CA GLN A 299 -1.36 16.60 -29.27
C GLN A 299 -0.30 17.37 -28.47
N ARG A 300 -0.34 18.71 -28.52
CA ARG A 300 0.62 19.55 -27.80
C ARG A 300 -0.07 20.58 -26.92
N ALA A 301 0.24 20.55 -25.62
CA ALA A 301 -0.29 21.48 -24.61
C ALA A 301 0.75 21.70 -23.52
N GLY A 302 0.81 22.91 -22.95
CA GLY A 302 1.78 23.23 -21.89
C GLY A 302 3.25 23.07 -22.30
N GLY A 303 3.55 22.97 -23.60
CA GLY A 303 4.90 22.68 -24.11
C GLY A 303 5.24 21.19 -24.19
N HIS A 304 4.33 20.29 -23.83
CA HIS A 304 4.51 18.85 -23.79
C HIS A 304 3.68 18.13 -24.85
N ASP A 305 4.14 16.95 -25.26
CA ASP A 305 3.39 16.05 -26.12
C ASP A 305 2.47 15.19 -25.23
N PHE A 306 1.21 15.04 -25.63
CA PHE A 306 0.24 14.25 -24.87
C PHE A 306 -0.77 13.54 -25.75
N TRP A 307 -1.43 12.53 -25.19
CA TRP A 307 -2.49 11.75 -25.82
C TRP A 307 -3.67 11.63 -24.86
N TYR A 308 -4.86 12.02 -25.33
CA TYR A 308 -6.11 11.82 -24.61
C TYR A 308 -6.80 10.55 -25.11
N LEU A 309 -7.11 9.64 -24.19
CA LEU A 309 -7.67 8.33 -24.47
C LEU A 309 -8.93 8.15 -23.62
N ASP A 310 -10.07 8.01 -24.28
CA ASP A 310 -11.37 7.76 -23.63
C ASP A 310 -11.98 6.41 -24.04
N THR A 311 -11.26 5.68 -24.88
CA THR A 311 -11.59 4.35 -25.37
C THR A 311 -10.38 3.45 -25.20
N LYS A 312 -10.64 2.17 -24.94
CA LYS A 312 -9.59 1.15 -24.79
C LYS A 312 -8.86 0.97 -26.12
N ASN A 313 -7.53 0.97 -26.08
CA ASN A 313 -6.68 0.52 -27.18
C ASN A 313 -5.82 -0.68 -26.74
N ARG A 314 -4.78 -1.03 -27.51
CA ARG A 314 -3.89 -2.15 -27.18
C ARG A 314 -2.98 -1.86 -25.99
N ALA A 315 -2.61 -0.60 -25.81
CA ALA A 315 -1.66 -0.16 -24.80
C ALA A 315 -2.32 0.18 -23.46
N ILE A 316 -3.46 0.86 -23.49
CA ILE A 316 -4.09 1.48 -22.34
C ILE A 316 -5.59 1.21 -22.35
N SER A 317 -6.11 0.89 -21.17
CA SER A 317 -7.54 0.72 -20.91
C SER A 317 -7.98 1.77 -19.90
N PRO A 318 -8.62 2.88 -20.34
CA PRO A 318 -9.18 3.84 -19.41
C PRO A 318 -10.18 3.20 -18.44
N PRO A 319 -10.40 3.78 -17.24
CA PRO A 319 -11.47 3.36 -16.35
C PRO A 319 -12.84 3.37 -17.06
N GLU A 320 -13.78 2.52 -16.63
CA GLU A 320 -15.13 2.51 -17.18
C GLU A 320 -15.81 3.87 -16.98
N GLY A 321 -16.24 4.51 -18.07
CA GLY A 321 -16.81 5.87 -18.03
C GLY A 321 -15.77 7.00 -17.87
N GLY A 322 -14.51 6.65 -17.69
CA GLY A 322 -13.38 7.55 -17.48
C GLY A 322 -12.58 7.90 -18.73
N SER A 323 -11.41 8.48 -18.52
CA SER A 323 -10.40 8.77 -19.55
C SER A 323 -8.99 8.68 -18.96
N VAL A 324 -7.99 8.61 -19.83
CA VAL A 324 -6.58 8.66 -19.47
C VAL A 324 -5.90 9.69 -20.35
N ILE A 325 -5.01 10.48 -19.76
CA ILE A 325 -4.04 11.28 -20.50
C ILE A 325 -2.67 10.69 -20.26
N VAL A 326 -1.93 10.47 -21.34
CA VAL A 326 -0.50 10.16 -21.27
C VAL A 326 0.28 11.38 -21.74
N MET A 327 1.37 11.72 -21.05
CA MET A 327 2.23 12.84 -21.40
C MET A 327 3.68 12.40 -21.51
N ASP A 328 4.38 12.92 -22.50
CA ASP A 328 5.84 12.85 -22.64
C ASP A 328 6.42 14.25 -22.49
N THR A 329 7.19 14.46 -21.42
CA THR A 329 7.86 15.74 -21.15
C THR A 329 9.34 15.73 -21.53
N GLY A 330 9.83 14.61 -22.07
CA GLY A 330 11.25 14.35 -22.33
C GLY A 330 12.02 13.81 -21.11
N THR A 331 11.72 14.30 -19.91
CA THR A 331 12.31 13.81 -18.64
C THR A 331 11.39 12.85 -17.89
N CYS A 332 10.08 12.95 -18.11
CA CYS A 332 9.07 12.13 -17.47
C CYS A 332 8.06 11.57 -18.49
N HIS A 333 7.53 10.39 -18.16
CA HIS A 333 6.23 9.95 -18.64
C HIS A 333 5.22 10.07 -17.51
N LEU A 334 4.10 10.74 -17.79
CA LEU A 334 3.01 10.86 -16.85
C LEU A 334 1.75 10.20 -17.41
N GLN A 335 1.04 9.48 -16.56
CA GLN A 335 -0.28 8.95 -16.85
C GLN A 335 -1.27 9.54 -15.84
N LEU A 336 -2.20 10.36 -16.33
CA LEU A 336 -3.30 10.93 -15.56
C LEU A 336 -4.56 10.13 -15.87
N SER A 337 -5.05 9.36 -14.90
CA SER A 337 -6.28 8.58 -15.00
C SER A 337 -7.43 9.35 -14.36
N PHE A 338 -8.52 9.53 -15.09
CA PHE A 338 -9.75 10.17 -14.65
C PHE A 338 -10.85 9.11 -14.54
N ALA A 339 -11.42 8.94 -13.36
CA ALA A 339 -12.39 7.86 -13.13
C ALA A 339 -13.76 8.10 -13.76
N ASP A 340 -14.18 9.35 -13.91
CA ASP A 340 -15.54 9.72 -14.34
C ASP A 340 -15.53 11.00 -15.21
N ARG A 341 -15.78 10.84 -16.51
CA ARG A 341 -15.82 11.96 -17.47
C ARG A 341 -17.01 12.90 -17.28
N ALA A 342 -18.07 12.48 -16.59
CA ALA A 342 -19.17 13.37 -16.28
C ALA A 342 -18.78 14.38 -15.18
N ARG A 343 -17.84 14.01 -14.30
CA ARG A 343 -17.29 14.88 -13.26
C ARG A 343 -16.11 15.69 -13.73
N ILE A 344 -15.22 15.08 -14.51
CA ILE A 344 -14.03 15.74 -15.07
C ILE A 344 -14.12 15.59 -16.59
N PRO A 345 -14.84 16.47 -17.28
CA PRO A 345 -14.99 16.42 -18.72
C PRO A 345 -13.66 16.73 -19.42
N GLU A 346 -13.54 16.37 -20.69
CA GLU A 346 -12.33 16.55 -21.48
C GLU A 346 -11.73 17.98 -21.40
N PRO A 347 -12.51 19.08 -21.48
CA PRO A 347 -11.94 20.43 -21.34
C PRO A 347 -11.22 20.66 -20.01
N ASP A 348 -11.73 20.09 -18.92
CA ASP A 348 -11.12 20.21 -17.60
C ASP A 348 -9.86 19.35 -17.51
N ALA A 349 -9.91 18.13 -18.05
CA ALA A 349 -8.74 17.26 -18.15
C ALA A 349 -7.62 17.92 -18.98
N MET A 350 -7.96 18.60 -20.07
CA MET A 350 -7.01 19.37 -20.89
C MET A 350 -6.45 20.58 -20.15
N ARG A 351 -7.27 21.28 -19.35
CA ARG A 351 -6.81 22.40 -18.54
C ARG A 351 -5.80 21.96 -17.48
N ILE A 352 -6.03 20.82 -16.82
CA ILE A 352 -5.10 20.22 -15.87
C ILE A 352 -3.72 20.03 -16.51
N VAL A 353 -3.68 19.49 -17.74
CA VAL A 353 -2.44 19.29 -18.51
C VAL A 353 -1.78 20.61 -18.90
N GLN A 354 -2.55 21.58 -19.37
CA GLN A 354 -2.04 22.88 -19.81
C GLN A 354 -1.38 23.68 -18.68
N GLU A 355 -1.89 23.53 -17.46
CA GLU A 355 -1.39 24.21 -16.27
C GLU A 355 -0.44 23.33 -15.44
N LEU A 356 0.01 22.19 -15.96
CA LEU A 356 0.95 21.30 -15.28
C LEU A 356 2.39 21.83 -15.40
N THR A 357 3.10 21.88 -14.27
CA THR A 357 4.56 22.04 -14.23
C THR A 357 5.17 20.68 -13.95
N VAL A 358 6.20 20.29 -14.71
CA VAL A 358 6.90 18.99 -14.55
C VAL A 358 8.39 19.22 -14.30
N ALA A 359 8.94 18.51 -13.32
CA ALA A 359 10.35 18.47 -12.97
C ALA A 359 11.03 17.23 -13.60
N ASP A 360 12.28 16.93 -13.25
CA ASP A 360 12.94 15.73 -13.74
C ASP A 360 12.59 14.52 -12.86
N CYS A 361 11.92 13.52 -13.43
CA CYS A 361 11.53 12.31 -12.71
C CYS A 361 12.74 11.46 -12.27
N ALA A 362 13.91 11.62 -12.90
CA ALA A 362 15.13 10.95 -12.51
C ALA A 362 15.94 11.71 -11.45
N ASP A 363 15.68 13.00 -11.23
CA ASP A 363 16.38 13.84 -10.25
C ASP A 363 15.44 14.30 -9.14
N LEU A 364 15.44 13.53 -8.04
CA LEU A 364 14.65 13.80 -6.84
C LEU A 364 14.91 15.19 -6.23
N SER A 365 16.08 15.79 -6.47
CA SER A 365 16.39 17.13 -5.96
C SER A 365 15.62 18.24 -6.66
N THR A 366 15.04 17.96 -7.84
CA THR A 366 14.20 18.88 -8.60
C THR A 366 12.71 18.73 -8.30
N TRP A 367 12.33 17.70 -7.54
CA TRP A 367 10.92 17.42 -7.25
C TRP A 367 10.28 18.56 -6.47
N LEU A 368 9.01 18.81 -6.78
CA LEU A 368 8.24 19.93 -6.27
C LEU A 368 7.45 19.49 -5.04
N PRO A 369 7.29 20.35 -4.01
CA PRO A 369 6.42 20.04 -2.88
C PRO A 369 5.00 19.72 -3.33
N LEU A 370 4.43 18.63 -2.81
CA LEU A 370 3.05 18.25 -3.07
C LEU A 370 2.10 19.22 -2.34
N THR A 371 1.11 19.74 -3.07
CA THR A 371 0.12 20.73 -2.58
C THR A 371 -1.30 20.27 -2.75
#